data_AF-A0A1Y3BA46-F1
#
_entry.id   AF-A0A1Y3BA46-F1
#
_cell.length_a   1.000
_cell.length_b   1.000
_cell.length_c   1.000
_cell.angle_alpha   90.00
_cell.angle_beta   90.00
_cell.angle_gamma   90.00
#
_symmetry.space_group_name_H-M   'P 1'
#
loop_
_entity.id
_entity.type
_entity.pdbx_description
1 polymer ?
#
loop_
_entity_poly.entity_id
_entity_poly.type
_entity_poly.pdbx_seq_one_letter_code
_entity_poly.pdbx_strand_id
1 'polypeptide(L)'
;IFTPYPELFCTPKTFIGISRQHWLSDGKKHREIVGQIRNPFLAGERIDIRLIEDENFPPSTQATLFIASEMLPDDNKRTEVLEKARSMGLGGYYTSRSYRDWLISRQRFWGTPIPIVHCSNCGPVAVSDQDLPIQLPSIDYSKISSYSSNDISSPLKNFAPNDWLNVKCPKCQTPGAIRETDTCDTFFDSSWYFLRYFTDPSDKKPFDKIRLRPVDCYI
;
A
#
# COMPACT_ATOMS: atom_id res chain seq x y z
N ILE A 1 -10.40 -8.43 11.48
CA ILE A 1 -11.02 -7.15 11.90
C ILE A 1 -9.88 -6.18 12.18
N PHE A 2 -9.94 -4.97 11.65
CA PHE A 2 -8.98 -3.92 11.98
C PHE A 2 -9.47 -3.20 13.24
N THR A 3 -8.59 -2.99 14.22
CA THR A 3 -8.91 -2.21 15.43
C THR A 3 -7.66 -1.43 15.87
N PRO A 4 -7.79 -0.14 16.21
CA PRO A 4 -6.71 0.61 16.85
C PRO A 4 -6.58 0.28 18.35
N TYR A 5 -7.46 -0.54 18.91
CA TYR A 5 -7.49 -0.92 20.32
C TYR A 5 -7.53 -2.45 20.46
N PRO A 6 -6.43 -3.18 20.19
CA PRO A 6 -6.39 -4.64 20.27
C PRO A 6 -6.61 -5.15 21.70
N GLU A 7 -6.27 -4.38 22.74
CA GLU A 7 -6.54 -4.69 24.14
C GLU A 7 -8.03 -4.98 24.42
N LEU A 8 -8.95 -4.45 23.60
CA LEU A 8 -10.38 -4.74 23.69
C LEU A 8 -10.71 -6.22 23.56
N PHE A 9 -9.89 -7.02 22.87
CA PHE A 9 -10.09 -8.47 22.82
C PHE A 9 -10.03 -9.14 24.20
N CYS A 10 -9.39 -8.52 25.17
CA CYS A 10 -9.26 -9.01 26.54
C CYS A 10 -10.13 -8.23 27.54
N THR A 11 -11.01 -7.36 27.05
CA THR A 11 -11.89 -6.55 27.89
C THR A 11 -13.31 -7.13 27.91
N PRO A 12 -13.94 -7.27 29.10
CA PRO A 12 -15.32 -7.74 29.20
C PRO A 12 -16.30 -6.86 28.41
N LYS A 13 -17.39 -7.47 27.94
CA LYS A 13 -18.44 -6.80 27.16
C LYS A 13 -17.97 -6.16 25.84
N THR A 14 -16.79 -6.54 25.33
CA THR A 14 -16.38 -6.21 23.97
C THR A 14 -17.25 -6.95 22.95
N PHE A 15 -17.59 -6.26 21.87
CA PHE A 15 -18.29 -6.84 20.73
C PHE A 15 -17.73 -6.28 19.42
N ILE A 16 -18.00 -6.97 18.33
CA ILE A 16 -17.64 -6.54 16.98
C ILE A 16 -18.81 -5.75 16.42
N GLY A 17 -18.60 -4.47 16.15
CA GLY A 17 -19.55 -3.69 15.36
C GLY A 17 -19.31 -3.93 13.88
N ILE A 18 -20.38 -4.05 13.11
CA ILE A 18 -20.36 -4.01 11.65
C ILE A 18 -21.24 -2.86 11.13
N SER A 19 -20.86 -2.28 10.00
CA SER A 19 -21.64 -1.23 9.34
C SER A 19 -22.83 -1.79 8.58
N ARG A 20 -23.77 -0.91 8.18
CA ARG A 20 -24.88 -1.22 7.26
C ARG A 20 -24.46 -1.67 5.87
N GLN A 21 -23.21 -1.41 5.48
CA GLN A 21 -22.65 -1.82 4.19
C GLN A 21 -22.01 -3.22 4.27
N HIS A 22 -21.88 -3.79 5.47
CA HIS A 22 -21.29 -5.10 5.64
C HIS A 22 -22.28 -6.20 5.22
N TRP A 23 -21.84 -7.22 4.51
CA TRP A 23 -22.68 -8.31 4.00
C TRP A 23 -23.46 -9.12 5.08
N LEU A 24 -23.13 -8.94 6.36
CA LEU A 24 -23.79 -9.58 7.51
C LEU A 24 -24.95 -8.74 8.07
N SER A 25 -25.14 -7.50 7.60
CA SER A 25 -26.15 -6.57 8.14
C SER A 25 -27.51 -6.65 7.42
N ASP A 26 -27.64 -7.48 6.38
CA ASP A 26 -28.85 -7.54 5.57
C ASP A 26 -30.06 -8.02 6.38
N GLY A 27 -31.15 -7.24 6.33
CA GLY A 27 -32.37 -7.50 7.12
C GLY A 27 -32.23 -7.32 8.64
N LYS A 28 -31.10 -6.84 9.15
CA LYS A 28 -30.82 -6.72 10.59
C LYS A 28 -31.18 -5.36 11.16
N LYS A 29 -31.53 -5.31 12.45
CA LYS A 29 -31.82 -4.08 13.19
C LYS A 29 -30.59 -3.56 13.93
N HIS A 30 -30.56 -2.26 14.22
CA HIS A 30 -29.51 -1.66 15.05
C HIS A 30 -29.36 -2.41 16.39
N ARG A 31 -28.11 -2.69 16.77
CA ARG A 31 -27.69 -3.48 17.96
C ARG A 31 -28.15 -4.95 17.99
N GLU A 32 -28.76 -5.46 16.92
CA GLU A 32 -29.08 -6.88 16.83
C GLU A 32 -27.79 -7.71 16.76
N ILE A 33 -27.74 -8.81 17.51
CA ILE A 33 -26.65 -9.79 17.41
C ILE A 33 -26.84 -10.55 16.10
N VAL A 34 -25.93 -10.34 15.16
CA VAL A 34 -25.95 -10.98 13.84
C VAL A 34 -25.16 -12.29 13.81
N GLY A 35 -24.30 -12.52 14.80
CA GLY A 35 -23.50 -13.72 14.93
C GLY A 35 -22.56 -13.68 16.13
N GLN A 36 -21.83 -14.76 16.35
CA GLN A 36 -20.79 -14.87 17.38
C GLN A 36 -19.56 -15.55 16.82
N ILE A 37 -18.37 -15.10 17.24
CA ILE A 37 -17.11 -15.74 16.89
C ILE A 37 -16.34 -16.13 18.15
N ARG A 38 -15.45 -17.12 18.02
CA ARG A 38 -14.54 -17.48 19.11
C ARG A 38 -13.54 -16.35 19.36
N ASN A 39 -13.33 -16.00 20.62
CA ASN A 39 -12.25 -15.09 21.00
C ASN A 39 -10.90 -15.83 20.88
N PRO A 40 -9.95 -15.34 20.05
CA PRO A 40 -8.64 -15.99 19.93
C PRO A 40 -7.72 -15.73 21.14
N PHE A 41 -8.01 -14.72 21.95
CA PHE A 41 -7.18 -14.30 23.08
C PHE A 41 -7.69 -14.83 24.43
N LEU A 42 -9.00 -15.06 24.57
CA LEU A 42 -9.63 -15.61 25.77
C LEU A 42 -10.25 -16.99 25.49
N ALA A 43 -9.72 -18.04 26.12
CA ALA A 43 -10.13 -19.41 25.86
C ALA A 43 -11.56 -19.68 26.35
N GLY A 44 -12.41 -20.24 25.48
CA GLY A 44 -13.80 -20.55 25.79
C GLY A 44 -14.78 -19.38 25.62
N GLU A 45 -14.28 -18.17 25.43
CA GLU A 45 -15.13 -17.00 25.23
C GLU A 45 -15.53 -16.78 23.77
N ARG A 46 -16.68 -16.14 23.59
CA ARG A 46 -17.21 -15.71 22.30
C ARG A 46 -17.43 -14.20 22.28
N ILE A 47 -17.23 -13.60 21.12
CA ILE A 47 -17.44 -12.19 20.85
C ILE A 47 -18.68 -12.06 19.96
N ASP A 48 -19.67 -11.30 20.42
CA ASP A 48 -20.85 -10.96 19.64
C ASP A 48 -20.48 -10.08 18.44
N ILE A 49 -21.14 -10.30 17.31
CA ILE A 49 -21.15 -9.39 16.16
C ILE A 49 -22.48 -8.66 16.19
N ARG A 50 -22.46 -7.33 16.14
CA ARG A 50 -23.66 -6.48 16.21
C ARG A 50 -23.64 -5.46 15.09
N LEU A 51 -24.81 -5.19 14.53
CA LEU A 51 -24.99 -4.08 13.61
C LEU A 51 -24.97 -2.76 14.39
N ILE A 52 -24.10 -1.83 14.03
CA ILE A 52 -24.07 -0.47 14.59
C ILE A 52 -24.27 0.52 13.46
N GLU A 53 -25.25 1.39 13.64
CA GLU A 53 -25.56 2.50 12.74
C GLU A 53 -24.84 3.75 13.26
N ASP A 54 -24.49 4.65 12.35
CA ASP A 54 -23.94 5.99 12.66
C ASP A 54 -22.55 6.06 13.30
N GLU A 55 -21.69 5.06 13.03
CA GLU A 55 -20.29 5.05 13.46
C GLU A 55 -19.32 5.03 12.27
N ASN A 56 -18.13 5.63 12.47
CA ASN A 56 -17.10 5.65 11.44
C ASN A 56 -16.32 4.32 11.43
N PHE A 57 -16.67 3.44 10.51
CA PHE A 57 -15.97 2.18 10.28
C PHE A 57 -14.75 2.34 9.37
N PRO A 58 -13.70 1.49 9.53
CA PRO A 58 -12.62 1.43 8.56
C PRO A 58 -13.18 1.05 7.18
N PRO A 59 -12.88 1.82 6.10
CA PRO A 59 -13.46 1.59 4.78
C PRO A 59 -13.21 0.19 4.22
N SER A 60 -12.07 -0.41 4.56
CA SER A 60 -11.66 -1.74 4.08
C SER A 60 -12.39 -2.89 4.76
N THR A 61 -12.58 -2.85 6.08
CA THR A 61 -13.17 -3.97 6.84
C THR A 61 -14.64 -3.79 7.14
N GLN A 62 -15.16 -2.55 7.13
CA GLN A 62 -16.54 -2.23 7.52
C GLN A 62 -16.93 -2.81 8.90
N ALA A 63 -15.93 -3.10 9.74
CA ALA A 63 -16.05 -3.79 11.01
C ALA A 63 -14.88 -3.39 11.93
N THR A 64 -15.18 -3.19 13.21
CA THR A 64 -14.20 -2.85 14.26
C THR A 64 -14.68 -3.37 15.64
N LEU A 65 -13.80 -3.37 16.64
CA LEU A 65 -14.17 -3.66 18.02
C LEU A 65 -14.77 -2.44 18.71
N PHE A 66 -15.79 -2.68 19.52
CA PHE A 66 -16.40 -1.72 20.44
C PHE A 66 -16.47 -2.31 21.83
N ILE A 67 -16.56 -1.43 22.81
CA ILE A 67 -16.81 -1.78 24.21
C ILE A 67 -18.11 -1.13 24.67
N ALA A 68 -18.89 -1.82 25.50
CA ALA A 68 -20.04 -1.19 26.13
C ALA A 68 -19.58 -0.06 27.08
N SER A 69 -20.24 1.10 26.98
CA SER A 69 -19.93 2.45 27.51
C SER A 69 -19.41 2.63 28.96
N GLU A 70 -19.23 1.56 29.74
CA GLU A 70 -18.88 1.63 31.16
C GLU A 70 -17.46 1.14 31.48
N MET A 71 -16.67 0.77 30.46
CA MET A 71 -15.35 0.17 30.66
C MET A 71 -14.28 0.86 29.82
N LEU A 72 -13.13 1.10 30.45
CA LEU A 72 -11.95 1.63 29.78
C LEU A 72 -11.05 0.48 29.30
N PRO A 73 -10.43 0.59 28.11
CA PRO A 73 -9.38 -0.33 27.70
C PRO A 73 -8.23 -0.32 28.70
N ASP A 74 -7.70 -1.50 29.02
CA ASP A 74 -6.49 -1.63 29.83
C ASP A 74 -5.28 -1.61 28.90
N ASP A 75 -4.63 -0.45 28.77
CA ASP A 75 -3.47 -0.25 27.89
C ASP A 75 -2.32 -1.22 28.22
N ASN A 76 -2.22 -1.72 29.45
CA ASN A 76 -1.19 -2.70 29.82
C ASN A 76 -1.37 -4.04 29.09
N LYS A 77 -2.60 -4.39 28.70
CA LYS A 77 -2.89 -5.64 27.97
C LYS A 77 -2.58 -5.53 26.48
N ARG A 78 -2.36 -4.32 25.97
CA ARG A 78 -2.10 -4.09 24.54
C ARG A 78 -0.88 -4.87 24.07
N THR A 79 0.22 -4.78 24.82
CA THR A 79 1.47 -5.47 24.50
C THR A 79 1.29 -6.99 24.53
N GLU A 80 0.62 -7.51 25.56
CA GLU A 80 0.34 -8.95 25.70
C GLU A 80 -0.48 -9.49 24.52
N VAL A 81 -1.54 -8.79 24.13
CA VAL A 81 -2.39 -9.18 22.98
C VAL A 81 -1.58 -9.18 21.68
N LEU A 82 -0.74 -8.17 21.45
CA LEU A 82 0.10 -8.09 20.25
C LEU A 82 1.16 -9.20 20.21
N GLU A 83 1.82 -9.49 21.33
CA GLU A 83 2.78 -10.58 21.44
C GLU A 83 2.12 -11.94 21.21
N LYS A 84 0.94 -12.17 21.80
CA LYS A 84 0.17 -13.38 21.60
C LYS A 84 -0.28 -13.52 20.14
N ALA A 85 -0.80 -12.46 19.53
CA ALA A 85 -1.19 -12.46 18.11
C ALA A 85 0.00 -12.81 17.20
N ARG A 86 1.19 -12.27 17.50
CA ARG A 86 2.44 -12.59 16.80
C ARG A 86 2.83 -14.05 16.97
N SER A 87 2.79 -14.59 18.21
CA SER A 87 3.10 -16.00 18.49
C SER A 87 2.16 -16.98 17.78
N MET A 88 0.90 -16.58 17.59
CA MET A 88 -0.12 -17.38 16.90
C MET A 88 -0.09 -17.20 15.36
N GLY A 89 0.76 -16.31 14.83
CA GLY A 89 0.80 -15.99 13.40
C GLY A 89 -0.43 -15.25 12.88
N LEU A 90 -1.19 -14.58 13.76
CA LEU A 90 -2.43 -13.86 13.41
C LEU A 90 -2.18 -12.42 12.90
N GLY A 91 -0.94 -11.93 12.99
CA GLY A 91 -0.57 -10.55 12.66
C GLY A 91 -0.71 -9.59 13.86
N GLY A 92 -1.02 -8.32 13.58
CA GLY A 92 -1.07 -7.26 14.60
C GLY A 92 0.26 -6.52 14.72
N TYR A 93 0.49 -5.59 13.80
CA TYR A 93 1.67 -4.72 13.83
C TYR A 93 1.27 -3.34 14.35
N TYR A 94 2.20 -2.65 14.99
CA TYR A 94 2.01 -1.22 15.23
C TYR A 94 1.90 -0.52 13.88
N THR A 95 0.75 0.12 13.64
CA THR A 95 0.56 0.99 12.48
C THR A 95 0.40 2.41 12.98
N SER A 96 1.04 3.35 12.29
CA SER A 96 0.73 4.76 12.53
C SER A 96 -0.65 5.06 11.95
N ARG A 97 -1.46 5.83 12.69
CA ARG A 97 -2.74 6.35 12.18
C ARG A 97 -2.53 7.48 11.15
N SER A 98 -1.37 8.13 11.19
CA SER A 98 -1.07 9.33 10.41
C SER A 98 -0.26 9.04 9.15
N TYR A 99 0.63 8.04 9.17
CA TYR A 99 1.42 7.68 7.99
C TYR A 99 0.60 6.83 7.03
N ARG A 100 0.64 7.19 5.76
CA ARG A 100 0.07 6.41 4.65
C ARG A 100 1.16 5.99 3.70
N ASP A 101 0.86 5.01 2.86
CA ASP A 101 1.77 4.57 1.81
C ASP A 101 2.12 5.73 0.87
N TRP A 102 3.38 5.73 0.42
CA TRP A 102 3.88 6.76 -0.46
C TRP A 102 3.48 6.47 -1.91
N LEU A 103 2.60 7.30 -2.45
CA LEU A 103 2.24 7.25 -3.87
C LEU A 103 3.37 7.87 -4.69
N ILE A 104 4.16 7.02 -5.36
CA ILE A 104 5.33 7.43 -6.16
C ILE A 104 5.04 7.63 -7.64
N SER A 105 3.97 7.04 -8.19
CA SER A 105 3.70 7.12 -9.63
C SER A 105 3.13 8.48 -10.03
N ARG A 106 3.53 8.99 -11.19
CA ARG A 106 3.10 10.28 -11.74
C ARG A 106 2.75 10.13 -13.21
N GLN A 107 1.60 10.66 -13.60
CA GLN A 107 1.15 10.76 -14.99
C GLN A 107 1.87 11.93 -15.69
N ARG A 108 3.21 11.89 -15.71
CA ARG A 108 4.08 12.93 -16.27
C ARG A 108 5.11 12.29 -17.18
N PHE A 109 5.51 13.03 -18.21
CA PHE A 109 6.59 12.58 -19.09
C PHE A 109 7.96 12.66 -18.43
N TRP A 110 8.27 13.79 -17.79
CA TRP A 110 9.62 14.03 -17.25
C TRP A 110 9.78 13.42 -15.86
N GLY A 111 10.28 12.19 -15.83
CA GLY A 111 10.63 11.45 -14.63
C GLY A 111 11.21 10.08 -14.99
N THR A 112 11.70 9.35 -13.98
CA THR A 112 12.28 8.01 -14.18
C THR A 112 11.19 7.01 -14.57
N PRO A 113 11.27 6.31 -15.72
CA PRO A 113 10.29 5.28 -16.08
C PRO A 113 10.25 4.15 -15.05
N ILE A 114 9.05 3.77 -14.62
CA ILE A 114 8.87 2.68 -13.66
C ILE A 114 9.15 1.35 -14.38
N PRO A 115 10.05 0.47 -13.87
CA PRO A 115 10.49 -0.74 -14.56
C PRO A 115 9.50 -1.91 -14.42
N ILE A 116 8.25 -1.65 -14.79
CA ILE A 116 7.15 -2.62 -14.82
C ILE A 116 6.58 -2.70 -16.23
N VAL A 117 6.16 -3.90 -16.62
CA VAL A 117 5.33 -4.14 -17.81
C VAL A 117 4.03 -4.83 -17.39
N HIS A 118 2.94 -4.49 -18.06
CA HIS A 118 1.61 -5.05 -17.86
C HIS A 118 1.34 -6.11 -18.92
N CYS A 119 1.24 -7.37 -18.50
CA CYS A 119 0.97 -8.52 -19.37
C CYS A 119 -0.43 -9.08 -19.09
N SER A 120 -1.21 -9.34 -20.14
CA SER A 120 -2.56 -9.94 -20.03
C SER A 120 -2.57 -11.31 -19.33
N ASN A 121 -1.48 -12.07 -19.43
CA ASN A 121 -1.40 -13.43 -18.91
C ASN A 121 -0.76 -13.48 -17.52
N CYS A 122 0.16 -12.56 -17.22
CA CYS A 122 0.98 -12.59 -15.99
C CYS A 122 0.64 -11.48 -15.00
N GLY A 123 -0.12 -10.45 -15.40
CA GLY A 123 -0.30 -9.22 -14.63
C GLY A 123 0.94 -8.30 -14.71
N PRO A 124 1.19 -7.47 -13.68
CA PRO A 124 2.38 -6.62 -13.62
C PRO A 124 3.63 -7.46 -13.39
N VAL A 125 4.65 -7.24 -14.22
CA VAL A 125 5.92 -7.99 -14.20
C VAL A 125 7.07 -6.99 -14.23
N ALA A 126 8.08 -7.21 -13.39
CA ALA A 126 9.29 -6.41 -13.41
C ALA A 126 10.08 -6.61 -14.71
N VAL A 127 10.64 -5.52 -15.23
CA VAL A 127 11.63 -5.55 -16.30
C VAL A 127 12.90 -6.24 -15.80
N SER A 128 13.60 -6.96 -16.68
CA SER A 128 14.82 -7.67 -16.28
C SER A 128 15.96 -6.70 -16.01
N ASP A 129 16.87 -7.05 -15.10
CA ASP A 129 18.04 -6.23 -14.77
C ASP A 129 18.92 -5.92 -16.01
N GLN A 130 18.93 -6.83 -16.99
CA GLN A 130 19.71 -6.68 -18.23
C GLN A 130 19.10 -5.66 -19.19
N ASP A 131 17.78 -5.45 -19.10
CA ASP A 131 17.04 -4.49 -19.93
C ASP A 131 17.00 -3.08 -19.29
N LEU A 132 17.64 -2.91 -18.13
CA LEU A 132 17.83 -1.61 -17.50
C LEU A 132 19.06 -0.89 -18.11
N PRO A 133 19.00 0.46 -18.22
CA PRO A 133 17.90 1.33 -17.85
C PRO A 133 16.81 1.41 -18.93
N ILE A 134 15.56 1.64 -18.50
CA ILE A 134 14.50 2.07 -19.40
C ILE A 134 14.67 3.56 -19.67
N GLN A 135 15.17 3.89 -20.85
CA GLN A 135 15.33 5.28 -21.27
C GLN A 135 13.97 5.86 -21.67
N LEU A 136 13.74 7.14 -21.34
CA LEU A 136 12.60 7.89 -21.87
C LEU A 136 12.65 7.92 -23.40
N PRO A 137 11.52 7.75 -24.09
CA PRO A 137 11.48 7.83 -25.53
C PRO A 137 11.67 9.28 -25.99
N SER A 138 12.24 9.44 -27.18
CA SER A 138 12.24 10.74 -27.86
C SER A 138 10.81 11.07 -28.28
N ILE A 139 10.27 12.18 -27.77
CA ILE A 139 8.96 12.68 -28.16
C ILE A 139 9.04 14.17 -28.53
N ASP A 140 8.13 14.57 -29.41
CA ASP A 140 7.98 15.97 -29.79
C ASP A 140 7.29 16.74 -28.65
N TYR A 141 8.08 17.52 -27.91
CA TYR A 141 7.61 18.29 -26.74
C TYR A 141 6.47 19.25 -27.07
N SER A 142 6.34 19.71 -28.31
CA SER A 142 5.22 20.56 -28.72
C SER A 142 3.87 19.87 -28.53
N LYS A 143 3.81 18.54 -28.72
CA LYS A 143 2.60 17.71 -28.54
C LYS A 143 2.23 17.52 -27.07
N ILE A 144 3.22 17.57 -26.17
CA ILE A 144 2.99 17.52 -24.72
C ILE A 144 2.45 18.87 -24.22
N SER A 145 2.90 19.98 -24.81
CA SER A 145 2.48 21.33 -24.38
C SER A 145 1.00 21.61 -24.62
N SER A 146 0.38 20.92 -25.59
CA SER A 146 -1.06 20.92 -25.84
C SER A 146 -1.85 19.99 -24.92
N TYR A 147 -1.18 19.23 -24.04
CA TYR A 147 -1.82 18.30 -23.15
C TYR A 147 -2.55 19.06 -22.04
N SER A 148 -3.89 18.99 -22.06
CA SER A 148 -4.75 19.68 -21.10
C SER A 148 -4.54 19.11 -19.70
N SER A 149 -4.51 19.97 -18.68
CA SER A 149 -4.49 19.56 -17.27
C SER A 149 -5.70 18.72 -16.85
N ASN A 150 -6.75 18.65 -17.68
CA ASN A 150 -7.95 17.85 -17.44
C ASN A 150 -7.82 16.41 -17.95
N ASP A 151 -6.76 16.10 -18.70
CA ASP A 151 -6.55 14.76 -19.26
C ASP A 151 -5.74 13.93 -18.25
N ILE A 152 -6.42 12.95 -17.62
CA ILE A 152 -5.91 12.22 -16.43
C ILE A 152 -4.87 11.14 -16.84
N SER A 153 -4.54 11.01 -18.13
CA SER A 153 -3.66 9.94 -18.61
C SER A 153 -2.21 10.39 -18.81
N SER A 154 -1.26 9.47 -18.59
CA SER A 154 0.16 9.79 -18.76
C SER A 154 0.49 10.20 -20.20
N PRO A 155 1.31 11.26 -20.43
CA PRO A 155 1.80 11.60 -21.76
C PRO A 155 2.51 10.44 -22.48
N LEU A 156 3.20 9.56 -21.75
CA LEU A 156 3.86 8.39 -22.34
C LEU A 156 2.83 7.43 -22.96
N LYS A 157 1.64 7.31 -22.38
CA LYS A 157 0.58 6.45 -22.93
C LYS A 157 0.12 6.91 -24.31
N ASN A 158 0.08 8.22 -24.55
CA ASN A 158 -0.52 8.79 -25.75
C ASN A 158 0.49 9.16 -26.83
N PHE A 159 1.72 9.49 -26.44
CA PHE A 159 2.72 10.05 -27.35
C PHE A 159 4.00 9.24 -27.45
N ALA A 160 4.23 8.24 -26.60
CA ALA A 160 5.40 7.40 -26.77
C ALA A 160 5.29 6.56 -28.06
N PRO A 161 6.41 6.32 -28.75
CA PRO A 161 6.45 5.42 -29.88
C PRO A 161 5.91 4.03 -29.54
N ASN A 162 5.23 3.40 -30.51
CA ASN A 162 4.56 2.12 -30.29
C ASN A 162 5.54 0.98 -29.95
N ASP A 163 6.75 1.02 -30.49
CA ASP A 163 7.86 0.10 -30.22
C ASP A 163 8.50 0.31 -28.83
N TRP A 164 8.40 1.52 -28.27
CA TRP A 164 8.77 1.76 -26.88
C TRP A 164 7.71 1.20 -25.92
N LEU A 165 6.42 1.46 -26.20
CA LEU A 165 5.30 1.01 -25.37
C LEU A 165 5.12 -0.51 -25.35
N ASN A 166 5.16 -1.14 -26.51
CA ASN A 166 4.87 -2.56 -26.66
C ASN A 166 6.15 -3.39 -26.60
N VAL A 167 6.20 -4.29 -25.62
CA VAL A 167 7.33 -5.17 -25.36
C VAL A 167 6.86 -6.61 -25.19
N LYS A 168 7.81 -7.54 -25.20
CA LYS A 168 7.55 -8.93 -24.79
C LYS A 168 7.52 -9.01 -23.27
N CYS A 169 6.64 -9.83 -22.71
CA CYS A 169 6.62 -10.06 -21.28
C CYS A 169 7.93 -10.76 -20.83
N PRO A 170 8.70 -10.21 -19.86
CA PRO A 170 9.93 -10.85 -19.37
C PRO A 170 9.69 -12.25 -18.79
N LYS A 171 8.49 -12.49 -18.23
CA LYS A 171 8.13 -13.76 -17.57
C LYS A 171 7.70 -14.86 -18.55
N CYS A 172 6.77 -14.56 -19.46
CA CYS A 172 6.18 -15.57 -20.37
C CYS A 172 6.54 -15.40 -21.84
N GLN A 173 7.30 -14.35 -22.19
CA GLN A 173 7.77 -14.04 -23.55
C GLN A 173 6.69 -13.72 -24.58
N THR A 174 5.40 -13.75 -24.19
CA THR A 174 4.28 -13.34 -25.04
C THR A 174 4.43 -11.87 -25.48
N PRO A 175 4.29 -11.55 -26.77
CA PRO A 175 4.30 -10.17 -27.26
C PRO A 175 3.04 -9.42 -26.83
N GLY A 176 3.11 -8.08 -26.84
CA GLY A 176 1.97 -7.22 -26.52
C GLY A 176 1.80 -6.91 -25.04
N ALA A 177 2.85 -7.09 -24.22
CA ALA A 177 2.90 -6.47 -22.91
C ALA A 177 3.15 -4.97 -23.08
N ILE A 178 2.53 -4.15 -22.23
CA ILE A 178 2.61 -2.69 -22.31
C ILE A 178 3.48 -2.19 -21.16
N ARG A 179 4.49 -1.35 -21.42
CA ARG A 179 5.28 -0.73 -20.35
C ARG A 179 4.40 0.11 -19.42
N GLU A 180 4.78 0.20 -18.15
CA GLU A 180 4.24 1.23 -17.26
C GLU A 180 4.49 2.60 -17.88
N THR A 181 3.44 3.40 -17.94
CA THR A 181 3.45 4.72 -18.58
C THR A 181 3.63 5.84 -17.55
N ASP A 182 3.45 5.56 -16.27
CA ASP A 182 3.77 6.49 -15.21
C ASP A 182 5.29 6.54 -14.96
N THR A 183 5.73 7.70 -14.48
CA THR A 183 7.11 7.91 -14.02
C THR A 183 7.16 8.03 -12.51
N CYS A 184 8.34 7.80 -11.93
CA CYS A 184 8.56 8.06 -10.50
C CYS A 184 8.53 9.57 -10.22
N ASP A 185 7.95 9.93 -9.09
CA ASP A 185 8.00 11.27 -8.52
C ASP A 185 9.43 11.74 -8.23
N THR A 186 9.68 13.05 -8.29
CA THR A 186 11.01 13.62 -8.06
C THR A 186 11.59 13.33 -6.67
N PHE A 187 10.73 13.12 -5.66
CA PHE A 187 11.18 12.72 -4.32
C PHE A 187 11.72 11.29 -4.29
N PHE A 188 11.39 10.45 -5.28
CA PHE A 188 12.03 9.16 -5.47
C PHE A 188 13.54 9.32 -5.66
N ASP A 189 13.95 10.21 -6.57
CA ASP A 189 15.36 10.42 -6.89
C ASP A 189 16.11 11.09 -5.72
N SER A 190 15.49 12.09 -5.08
CA SER A 190 16.11 12.81 -3.96
C SER A 190 16.08 12.03 -2.63
N SER A 191 15.38 10.90 -2.55
CA SER A 191 15.37 10.07 -1.34
C SER A 191 16.70 9.36 -1.07
N TRP A 192 17.59 9.26 -2.07
CA TRP A 192 18.83 8.48 -1.96
C TRP A 192 20.05 9.09 -2.66
N TYR A 193 19.92 10.26 -3.29
CA TYR A 193 21.01 10.89 -4.07
C TYR A 193 22.32 11.07 -3.26
N PHE A 194 22.23 11.37 -1.97
CA PHE A 194 23.39 11.52 -1.08
C PHE A 194 24.19 10.21 -0.93
N LEU A 195 23.55 9.05 -1.08
CA LEU A 195 24.24 7.75 -1.11
C LEU A 195 25.04 7.58 -2.40
N ARG A 196 24.52 8.08 -3.53
CA ARG A 196 25.18 7.98 -4.84
C ARG A 196 26.50 8.75 -4.88
N TYR A 197 26.61 9.88 -4.18
CA TYR A 197 27.84 10.69 -4.16
C TYR A 197 29.05 9.99 -3.54
N PHE A 198 28.87 8.96 -2.71
CA PHE A 198 29.98 8.16 -2.16
C PHE A 198 30.51 7.10 -3.13
N THR A 199 29.91 6.99 -4.31
CA THR A 199 30.17 5.94 -5.29
C THR A 199 30.90 6.50 -6.49
N ASP A 200 31.81 5.73 -7.08
CA ASP A 200 32.45 6.13 -8.33
C ASP A 200 31.37 6.39 -9.40
N PRO A 201 31.37 7.56 -10.08
CA PRO A 201 30.37 7.88 -11.09
C PRO A 201 30.27 6.84 -12.22
N SER A 202 31.36 6.11 -12.51
CA SER A 202 31.42 5.05 -13.51
C SER A 202 30.91 3.70 -13.03
N ASP A 203 30.70 3.51 -11.72
CA ASP A 203 30.15 2.25 -11.17
C ASP A 203 28.66 2.13 -11.52
N LYS A 204 28.29 0.94 -12.02
CA LYS A 204 26.92 0.57 -12.40
C LYS A 204 26.04 0.23 -11.19
N LYS A 205 26.61 -0.02 -10.01
CA LYS A 205 25.83 -0.23 -8.78
C LYS A 205 25.14 1.08 -8.36
N PRO A 206 23.96 1.04 -7.73
CA PRO A 206 23.32 2.25 -7.20
C PRO A 206 24.23 3.01 -6.23
N PHE A 207 24.83 2.31 -5.26
CA PHE A 207 25.78 2.88 -4.31
C PHE A 207 26.81 1.85 -3.78
N ASP A 208 27.99 2.33 -3.37
CA ASP A 208 29.05 1.54 -2.74
C ASP A 208 28.79 1.36 -1.23
N LYS A 209 28.44 0.13 -0.83
CA LYS A 209 28.14 -0.23 0.57
C LYS A 209 29.31 -0.06 1.53
N ILE A 210 30.56 -0.11 1.06
CA ILE A 210 31.76 0.00 1.91
C ILE A 210 32.03 1.47 2.28
N ARG A 211 31.69 2.40 1.38
CA ARG A 211 31.93 3.84 1.55
C ARG A 211 30.76 4.59 2.21
N LEU A 212 29.65 3.91 2.47
CA LEU A 212 28.46 4.50 3.09
C LEU A 212 28.80 5.12 4.44
N ARG A 213 28.42 6.38 4.61
CA ARG A 213 28.48 7.11 5.88
C ARG A 213 27.21 7.93 6.06
N PRO A 214 26.77 8.15 7.31
CA PRO A 214 25.76 9.18 7.56
C PRO A 214 26.32 10.54 7.14
N VAL A 215 25.43 11.45 6.71
CA VAL A 215 25.80 12.83 6.43
C VAL A 215 26.05 13.54 7.76
N ASP A 216 27.26 14.08 7.98
CA ASP A 216 27.62 14.76 9.23
C ASP A 216 26.80 16.04 9.46
N CYS A 217 26.50 16.78 8.39
CA CYS A 217 25.68 17.99 8.41
C CYS A 217 24.90 18.12 7.09
N TYR A 218 23.59 18.33 7.19
CA TYR A 218 22.69 18.56 6.05
C TYR A 218 22.03 19.93 6.24
N ILE A 219 22.24 20.84 5.29
CA ILE A 219 21.78 22.25 5.34
C ILE A 219 20.67 22.44 4.31
#